data_AF-A0A520DP48-F1
#
_entry.id   AF-A0A520DP48-F1
#
_cell.length_a   1.000
_cell.length_b   1.000
_cell.length_c   1.000
_cell.angle_alpha   90.00
_cell.angle_beta   90.00
_cell.angle_gamma   90.00
#
_symmetry.space_group_name_H-M   'P 1'
#
loop_
_entity.id
_entity.type
_entity.pdbx_description
1 polymer ?
#
loop_
_entity_poly.entity_id
_entity_poly.type
_entity_poly.pdbx_seq_one_letter_code
_entity_poly.pdbx_strand_id
1 'polypeptide(L)' 'MQLPKIKIPKKYLKIGAWVLGVLLVLFISVGAYAYSKREALLKKMMAKAISKADKDYGLKIKIGSAGFSGLSTVN' A
#
# COMPACT_ATOMS: atom_id res chain seq x y z
N MET A 1 21.02 31.62 -11.45
CA MET A 1 21.12 32.07 -10.05
C MET A 1 21.89 31.02 -9.26
N GLN A 2 23.10 31.37 -8.82
CA GLN A 2 23.92 30.48 -8.00
C GLN A 2 23.30 30.43 -6.59
N LEU A 3 22.81 29.27 -6.18
CA LEU A 3 22.32 29.09 -4.81
C LEU A 3 23.50 29.34 -3.86
N PRO A 4 23.36 30.26 -2.88
CA PRO A 4 24.44 30.58 -1.96
C PRO A 4 24.87 29.31 -1.20
N LYS A 5 26.17 29.16 -0.95
CA LYS A 5 26.74 28.05 -0.18
C LYS A 5 26.23 28.12 1.26
N ILE A 6 25.11 27.46 1.55
CA ILE A 6 24.58 27.34 2.91
C ILE A 6 25.54 26.41 3.69
N LYS A 7 26.33 26.98 4.60
CA LYS A 7 27.14 26.20 5.55
C LYS A 7 26.23 25.63 6.64
N ILE A 8 25.56 24.51 6.33
CA ILE A 8 24.75 23.79 7.31
C ILE A 8 25.69 23.08 8.29
N PRO A 9 25.60 23.35 9.61
CA PRO A 9 26.41 22.64 10.59
C PRO A 9 26.06 21.13 10.57
N LYS A 10 27.08 20.27 10.61
CA LYS A 10 26.91 18.79 10.55
C LYS A 10 25.89 18.24 11.55
N LYS A 11 25.69 18.94 12.67
CA LYS A 11 24.70 18.63 13.71
C LYS A 11 23.26 18.64 13.18
N TYR A 12 22.88 19.64 12.39
CA TYR A 12 21.53 19.78 11.83
C TYR A 12 21.28 18.83 10.67
N LEU A 13 22.31 18.50 9.89
CA LEU A 13 22.20 17.53 8.81
C LEU A 13 21.85 16.13 9.35
N LYS A 14 22.44 15.75 10.49
CA LYS A 14 22.18 14.47 11.16
C LYS A 14 20.75 14.36 11.69
N ILE A 15 20.23 15.47 12.22
CA ILE A 15 18.85 15.57 12.73
C ILE A 15 17.86 15.58 11.57
N GLY A 16 18.12 16.35 10.50
CA GLY A 16 17.30 16.38 9.30
C GLY A 16 17.19 15.01 8.64
N ALA A 17 18.30 14.25 8.57
CA ALA A 17 18.29 12.88 8.06
C ALA A 17 17.43 11.94 8.93
N TRP A 18 17.49 12.07 10.25
CA TRP A 18 16.65 11.29 11.17
C TRP A 18 15.17 11.63 11.04
N VAL A 19 14.83 12.92 10.97
CA VAL A 19 13.45 13.38 10.79
C VAL A 19 12.89 12.89 9.45
N LEU A 20 13.66 13.01 8.37
CA LEU A 20 13.25 12.54 7.05
C LEU A 20 13.11 11.01 7.04
N GLY A 21 13.99 10.28 7.72
CA GLY A 21 13.91 8.82 7.85
C GLY A 21 12.64 8.36 8.57
N VAL A 22 12.32 8.98 9.71
CA VAL A 22 11.09 8.67 10.47
C VAL A 22 9.85 9.01 9.64
N LEU A 23 9.84 10.15 8.95
CA LEU A 23 8.74 10.55 8.08
C LEU A 23 8.51 9.53 6.96
N LEU A 24 9.59 9.07 6.32
CA LEU A 24 9.52 8.08 5.25
C LEU A 24 8.94 6.74 5.74
N VAL A 25 9.40 6.27 6.90
CA VAL A 25 8.89 5.05 7.53
C VAL A 25 7.40 5.19 7.83
N LEU A 26 6.98 6.32 8.40
CA LEU A 26 5.56 6.58 8.70
C LEU A 26 4.70 6.53 7.44
N PHE A 27 5.15 7.16 6.35
CA PHE A 27 4.45 7.15 5.05
C PHE A 27 4.32 5.74 4.48
N ILE A 28 5.38 4.93 4.53
CA ILE A 28 5.35 3.55 4.04
C ILE A 28 4.41 2.70 4.89
N SER A 29 4.44 2.83 6.22
CA SER A 29 3.56 2.09 7.12
C SER A 29 2.08 2.43 6.89
N VAL A 30 1.75 3.72 6.75
CA VAL A 30 0.37 4.15 6.48
C VAL A 30 -0.07 3.73 5.08
N GLY A 31 0.79 3.87 4.08
CA GLY A 31 0.53 3.41 2.72
C GLY A 31 0.27 1.90 2.67
N ALA A 32 1.15 1.11 3.27
CA ALA A 32 1.00 -0.34 3.37
C ALA A 32 -0.28 -0.73 4.11
N TYR A 33 -0.59 -0.09 5.24
CA TYR A 33 -1.80 -0.37 6.01
C TYR A 33 -3.09 -0.07 5.23
N ALA A 34 -3.14 1.06 4.53
CA ALA A 34 -4.26 1.43 3.67
C ALA A 34 -4.44 0.42 2.51
N TYR A 35 -3.34 -0.03 1.93
CA TYR A 35 -3.33 -1.06 0.89
C TYR A 35 -3.82 -2.41 1.41
N SER A 36 -3.28 -2.88 2.54
CA SER A 36 -3.64 -4.17 3.12
C SER A 36 -5.11 -4.24 3.53
N LYS A 37 -5.73 -3.13 3.99
CA LYS A 37 -7.17 -3.11 4.27
C LYS A 37 -8.02 -3.34 3.02
N ARG A 38 -7.62 -2.83 1.84
CA ARG A 38 -8.32 -3.08 0.57
C ARG A 38 -8.23 -4.55 0.18
N GLU A 39 -7.06 -5.15 0.23
CA GLU A 39 -6.88 -6.57 -0.12
C GLU A 39 -7.62 -7.51 0.83
N ALA A 40 -7.65 -7.20 2.13
CA ALA A 40 -8.39 -7.98 3.11
C ALA A 40 -9.91 -8.03 2.82
N LEU A 41 -10.49 -6.90 2.40
CA LEU A 41 -11.89 -6.83 1.98
C LEU A 41 -12.16 -7.61 0.70
N LEU A 42 -11.27 -7.49 -0.29
CA LEU A 42 -11.41 -8.18 -1.58
C LEU A 42 -11.31 -9.69 -1.40
N LYS A 43 -10.36 -10.17 -0.59
CA LYS A 43 -10.22 -11.60 -0.25
C LYS A 43 -11.47 -12.14 0.44
N LYS A 44 -12.06 -11.35 1.35
CA LYS A 44 -13.30 -11.72 2.06
C LYS A 44 -14.50 -11.80 1.11
N MET A 45 -14.63 -10.84 0.20
CA MET A 45 -15.66 -10.84 -0.84
C MET A 45 -15.48 -11.97 -1.85
N MET A 46 -14.26 -12.25 -2.28
CA MET A 46 -13.94 -13.36 -3.18
C MET A 46 -14.26 -14.71 -2.54
N ALA A 47 -13.90 -14.93 -1.28
CA ALA A 47 -14.28 -16.16 -0.57
C ALA A 47 -15.80 -16.33 -0.48
N LYS A 48 -16.53 -15.23 -0.25
CA LYS A 48 -18.00 -15.22 -0.23
C LYS A 48 -18.58 -15.54 -1.62
N ALA A 49 -17.99 -15.00 -2.68
CA ALA A 49 -18.40 -15.24 -4.07
C ALA A 49 -18.12 -16.69 -4.51
N ILE A 50 -16.95 -17.24 -4.19
CA ILE A 50 -16.62 -18.65 -4.45
C ILE A 50 -17.59 -19.56 -3.70
N SER A 51 -17.83 -19.30 -2.40
CA SER A 51 -18.78 -20.10 -1.62
C SER A 51 -20.20 -20.00 -2.16
N LYS A 52 -20.60 -18.86 -2.73
CA LYS A 52 -21.92 -18.68 -3.33
C LYS A 52 -22.03 -19.41 -4.67
N ALA A 53 -21.02 -19.35 -5.51
CA ALA A 53 -20.99 -20.09 -6.77
C ALA A 53 -20.98 -21.61 -6.57
N ASP A 54 -20.26 -22.10 -5.56
CA ASP A 54 -20.22 -23.51 -5.21
C ASP A 54 -21.58 -23.99 -4.66
N LYS A 55 -22.19 -23.21 -3.75
CA LYS A 55 -23.47 -23.60 -3.10
C LYS A 55 -24.71 -23.38 -3.95
N ASP A 56 -24.86 -22.20 -4.56
CA ASP A 56 -26.08 -21.83 -5.29
C ASP A 56 -26.07 -22.34 -6.73
N TYR A 57 -24.89 -22.58 -7.31
CA TYR A 57 -24.74 -22.90 -8.74
C TYR A 57 -23.93 -24.18 -9.01
N GLY A 58 -23.39 -24.85 -7.98
CA GLY A 58 -22.59 -26.08 -8.15
C GLY A 58 -21.30 -25.88 -8.95
N LEU A 59 -20.85 -24.63 -9.12
CA LEU A 59 -19.73 -24.26 -9.98
C LEU A 59 -18.45 -24.07 -9.17
N LYS A 60 -17.45 -24.90 -9.47
CA LYS A 60 -16.13 -24.87 -8.80
C LYS A 60 -15.24 -23.79 -9.41
N ILE A 61 -15.35 -22.56 -8.92
CA ILE A 61 -14.57 -21.43 -9.42
C ILE A 61 -13.14 -21.48 -8.88
N LYS A 62 -12.15 -21.64 -9.78
CA LYS A 62 -10.72 -21.48 -9.47
C LYS A 62 -10.29 -20.06 -9.81
N ILE A 63 -10.18 -19.21 -8.80
CA ILE A 63 -9.68 -17.83 -8.97
C ILE A 63 -8.15 -17.89 -9.01
N GLY A 64 -7.58 -17.74 -10.21
CA GLY A 64 -6.13 -17.84 -10.45
C GLY A 64 -5.32 -16.68 -9.85
N SER A 65 -5.87 -15.46 -9.86
CA SER A 65 -5.32 -14.30 -9.14
C SER A 65 -6.42 -13.26 -8.96
N ALA A 66 -6.71 -12.88 -7.71
CA ALA A 66 -7.62 -11.78 -7.39
C ALA A 66 -6.94 -10.88 -6.37
N GLY A 67 -6.42 -9.78 -6.87
CA GLY A 67 -5.73 -8.77 -6.09
C GLY A 67 -5.93 -7.41 -6.75
N PHE A 68 -5.77 -6.35 -5.97
CA PHE A 68 -5.75 -5.01 -6.55
C PHE A 68 -4.42 -4.84 -7.32
N SER A 69 -4.47 -4.70 -8.64
CA SER A 69 -3.32 -4.33 -9.47
C SER A 69 -2.99 -2.84 -9.27
N GLY A 70 -2.42 -2.50 -8.11
CA GLY A 70 -1.78 -1.21 -7.84
C GLY A 70 -2.70 -0.02 -7.52
N LEU A 71 -2.14 1.20 -7.62
CA LEU A 71 -2.81 2.52 -7.42
C LEU A 71 -3.80 2.86 -8.54
N SER A 72 -3.82 2.08 -9.62
CA SER A 72 -4.62 2.35 -10.80
C SER A 72 -6.08 2.02 -10.54
N THR A 73 -6.87 3.05 -10.30
CA THR A 73 -8.31 2.99 -10.56
C THR A 73 -8.47 2.71 -12.05
N VAL A 74 -9.06 1.57 -12.39
CA VAL A 74 -9.57 1.35 -13.75
C VAL A 74 -10.74 2.31 -13.93
N ASN A 75 -10.61 3.22 -14.89
CA ASN A 75 -11.64 4.17 -15.30
C ASN A 75 -12.70 3.47 -16.15
#